data_AF-A0A257EKX9-F1
#
_entry.id   AF-A0A257EKX9-F1
#
_cell.length_a   1.000
_cell.length_b   1.000
_cell.length_c   1.000
_cell.angle_alpha   90.00
_cell.angle_beta   90.00
_cell.angle_gamma   90.00
#
_symmetry.space_group_name_H-M   'P 1'
#
loop_
_entity.id
_entity.type
_entity.pdbx_description
1 polymer ?
#
loop_
_entity_poly.entity_id
_entity_poly.type
_entity_poly.pdbx_seq_one_letter_code
_entity_poly.pdbx_strand_id
1 'polypeptide(L)'
;MSSSPIISGLMVFFSLTTVGVVIYPFIKILPSRLEKRSYRKIELHEQALTVLASAIAENQGNPEQRARLGANYDYHRAALLTLKPNADAPARA
;
A
#
# COMPACT_ATOMS: atom_id res chain seq x y z
N MET A 1 -30.15 -3.30 -48.08
CA MET A 1 -29.52 -2.48 -47.02
C MET A 1 -28.10 -3.01 -46.82
N SER A 2 -27.14 -2.50 -47.59
CA SER A 2 -25.73 -2.88 -47.45
C SER A 2 -25.14 -2.08 -46.29
N SER A 3 -25.19 -2.62 -45.08
CA SER A 3 -24.43 -2.11 -43.95
C SER A 3 -22.95 -2.24 -44.34
N SER A 4 -22.34 -1.14 -44.79
CA SER A 4 -20.96 -1.17 -45.29
C SER A 4 -20.03 -1.64 -44.15
N PRO A 5 -19.22 -2.70 -44.35
CA PRO A 5 -18.33 -3.26 -43.33
C PRO A 5 -17.31 -2.23 -42.80
N ILE A 6 -17.10 -1.15 -43.55
CA ILE A 6 -16.28 -0.01 -43.18
C ILE A 6 -16.84 0.71 -41.94
N ILE A 7 -18.16 0.87 -41.84
CA ILE A 7 -18.82 1.55 -40.70
C ILE A 7 -18.72 0.69 -39.44
N SER A 8 -18.85 -0.63 -39.59
CA SER A 8 -18.72 -1.59 -38.49
C SER A 8 -17.28 -1.66 -37.98
N GLY A 9 -16.29 -1.70 -38.88
CA GLY A 9 -14.87 -1.66 -38.52
C GLY A 9 -14.45 -0.35 -37.86
N LEU A 10 -14.99 0.79 -38.33
CA LEU A 10 -14.72 2.09 -37.73
C LEU A 10 -15.30 2.21 -36.31
N MET A 11 -16.54 1.74 -36.10
CA MET A 11 -17.14 1.71 -34.76
C MET A 11 -16.35 0.81 -33.80
N VAL A 12 -15.89 -0.36 -34.25
CA VAL A 12 -15.05 -1.25 -33.44
C VAL A 12 -13.73 -0.57 -33.08
N PHE A 13 -13.08 0.10 -34.03
CA PHE A 13 -11.85 0.85 -33.78
C PHE A 13 -12.04 2.00 -32.78
N PHE A 14 -13.10 2.79 -32.93
CA PHE A 14 -13.45 3.84 -31.97
C PHE A 14 -13.76 3.28 -30.58
N SER A 15 -14.49 2.17 -30.49
CA SER A 15 -14.79 1.56 -29.20
C SER A 15 -13.53 1.03 -28.49
N LEU A 16 -12.62 0.36 -29.21
CA LEU A 16 -11.35 -0.13 -28.65
C LEU A 16 -10.41 1.00 -28.23
N THR A 17 -10.30 2.05 -29.05
CA THR A 17 -9.47 3.22 -28.71
C THR A 17 -10.03 4.00 -27.54
N THR A 18 -11.35 4.17 -27.45
CA THR A 18 -12.00 4.82 -26.30
C THR A 18 -11.78 4.03 -25.01
N VAL A 19 -11.91 2.69 -25.07
CA VAL A 19 -11.60 1.81 -23.93
C VAL A 19 -10.12 1.91 -23.54
N GLY A 20 -9.21 1.93 -24.51
CA GLY A 20 -7.77 2.10 -24.26
C GLY A 20 -7.43 3.43 -23.58
N VAL A 21 -8.02 4.54 -24.04
CA VAL A 21 -7.83 5.88 -23.45
C VAL A 21 -8.34 5.95 -22.01
N VAL A 22 -9.42 5.24 -21.68
CA VAL A 22 -9.97 5.20 -20.32
C VAL A 22 -9.18 4.25 -19.43
N ILE A 23 -8.79 3.07 -19.91
CA ILE A 23 -8.09 2.05 -19.09
C ILE A 23 -6.63 2.43 -18.83
N TYR A 24 -5.94 3.05 -19.79
CA TYR A 24 -4.53 3.42 -19.68
C TYR A 24 -4.17 4.26 -18.43
N PRO A 25 -4.89 5.35 -18.10
CA PRO A 25 -4.61 6.11 -16.88
C PRO A 25 -4.88 5.29 -15.61
N PHE A 26 -5.86 4.38 -15.60
CA PHE A 26 -6.09 3.50 -14.46
C PHE A 26 -4.93 2.53 -14.27
N ILE A 27 -4.45 1.85 -15.31
CA ILE A 27 -3.30 0.94 -15.20
C ILE A 27 -2.03 1.69 -14.77
N LYS A 28 -1.83 2.92 -15.23
CA LYS A 28 -0.60 3.68 -14.96
C LYS A 28 -0.60 4.41 -13.61
N ILE A 29 -1.74 4.96 -13.18
CA ILE A 29 -1.82 5.85 -12.00
C ILE A 29 -2.18 5.08 -10.73
N LEU A 30 -3.00 4.04 -10.84
CA LEU A 30 -3.47 3.26 -9.69
C LEU A 30 -2.34 2.55 -8.91
N PRO A 31 -1.34 1.90 -9.55
CA PRO A 31 -0.24 1.28 -8.80
C PRO A 31 0.59 2.32 -8.03
N SER A 32 0.92 3.47 -8.64
CA SER A 32 1.70 4.54 -7.98
C SER A 32 1.00 5.11 -6.74
N ARG A 33 -0.33 5.21 -6.75
CA ARG A 33 -1.09 5.69 -5.57
C ARG A 33 -1.22 4.63 -4.49
N LEU A 34 -1.33 3.35 -4.87
CA LEU A 34 -1.37 2.24 -3.92
C LEU A 34 -0.01 2.07 -3.22
N GLU A 35 1.09 2.17 -3.98
CA GLU A 35 2.46 2.20 -3.45
C GLU A 35 2.66 3.38 -2.49
N LYS A 36 2.30 4.61 -2.88
CA LYS A 36 2.42 5.76 -1.97
C LYS A 36 1.63 5.58 -0.67
N ARG A 37 0.46 4.93 -0.74
CA ARG A 37 -0.36 4.65 0.45
C ARG A 37 0.26 3.54 1.31
N SER A 38 0.84 2.50 0.73
CA SER A 38 1.53 1.45 1.49
C SER A 38 2.79 1.98 2.15
N TYR A 39 3.61 2.77 1.45
CA TYR A 39 4.79 3.43 2.03
C TYR A 39 4.41 4.31 3.22
N ARG A 40 3.37 5.14 3.08
CA ARG A 40 2.92 6.00 4.18
C ARG A 40 2.41 5.20 5.39
N LYS A 41 1.78 4.04 5.16
CA LYS A 41 1.38 3.15 6.27
C LYS A 41 2.59 2.53 6.97
N ILE A 42 3.58 2.05 6.20
CA ILE A 42 4.83 1.51 6.75
C ILE A 42 5.53 2.55 7.63
N GLU A 43 5.71 3.77 7.11
CA GLU A 43 6.33 4.88 7.84
C GLU A 43 5.60 5.18 9.15
N LEU A 44 4.26 5.17 9.14
CA LEU A 44 3.44 5.37 10.34
C LEU A 44 3.67 4.31 11.40
N HIS A 45 3.77 3.04 11.00
CA HIS A 45 4.04 1.96 11.94
C HIS A 45 5.47 1.97 12.45
N GLU A 46 6.46 2.33 11.62
CA GLU A 46 7.86 2.49 12.04
C GLU A 46 8.00 3.62 13.07
N GLN A 47 7.37 4.77 12.84
CA GLN A 47 7.31 5.88 13.79
C GLN A 47 6.57 5.52 15.08
N ALA A 48 5.48 4.74 14.99
CA ALA A 48 4.77 4.27 16.17
C ALA A 48 5.64 3.34 17.02
N LEU A 49 6.43 2.45 16.39
CA LEU A 49 7.34 1.57 17.11
C LEU A 49 8.46 2.33 17.83
N THR A 50 9.03 3.38 17.23
CA THR A 50 10.08 4.16 17.89
C THR A 50 9.55 4.92 19.10
N VAL A 51 8.36 5.52 18.99
CA VAL A 51 7.69 6.22 20.10
C VAL A 51 7.28 5.25 21.21
N LEU A 52 6.75 4.07 20.86
CA LEU A 52 6.38 3.06 21.85
C LEU A 52 7.61 2.48 22.55
N ALA A 53 8.71 2.26 21.83
CA ALA A 53 9.96 1.79 22.43
C ALA A 53 10.52 2.81 23.46
N SER A 54 10.51 4.10 23.13
CA SER A 54 10.94 5.13 24.09
C SER A 54 9.99 5.22 25.28
N ALA A 55 8.68 5.16 25.05
CA ALA A 55 7.68 5.17 26.12
C ALA A 55 7.81 3.96 27.06
N ILE A 56 8.15 2.77 26.54
CA ILE A 56 8.42 1.57 27.36
C ILE A 56 9.70 1.76 28.19
N ALA A 57 10.74 2.36 27.60
CA ALA A 57 12.02 2.60 28.27
C ALA A 57 11.90 3.63 29.41
N GLU A 58 11.06 4.65 29.23
CA GLU A 58 10.79 5.69 30.23
C GLU A 58 9.87 5.19 31.36
N ASN A 59 8.92 4.31 31.04
CA ASN A 59 7.84 3.94 31.95
C ASN A 59 8.08 2.60 32.65
N GLN A 60 9.19 2.51 33.40
CA GLN A 60 9.60 1.30 34.11
C GLN A 60 8.88 1.08 35.44
N GLY A 61 8.31 2.15 36.02
CA GLY A 61 7.70 2.12 37.37
C GLY A 61 6.29 1.53 37.43
N ASN A 62 5.57 1.42 36.30
CA ASN A 62 4.21 0.90 36.27
C ASN A 62 4.10 -0.35 35.37
N PRO A 63 4.03 -1.56 35.96
CA PRO A 63 4.05 -2.81 35.21
C PRO A 63 2.82 -3.00 34.32
N GLU A 64 1.63 -2.52 34.72
CA GLU A 64 0.43 -2.60 33.89
C GLU A 64 0.53 -1.71 32.65
N GLN A 65 1.02 -0.49 32.83
CA GLN A 65 1.19 0.45 31.73
C GLN A 65 2.25 -0.05 30.75
N ARG A 66 3.34 -0.65 31.25
CA ARG A 66 4.36 -1.29 30.43
C ARG A 66 3.81 -2.48 29.63
N ALA A 67 2.95 -3.30 30.23
CA ALA A 67 2.30 -4.41 29.52
C ALA A 67 1.39 -3.92 28.38
N ARG A 68 0.62 -2.84 28.61
CA ARG A 68 -0.20 -2.22 27.56
C ARG A 68 0.63 -1.63 26.43
N LEU A 69 1.73 -0.95 26.76
CA LEU A 69 2.67 -0.41 25.78
C LEU A 69 3.35 -1.52 24.97
N GLY A 70 3.73 -2.62 25.63
CA GLY A 70 4.29 -3.82 24.98
C GLY A 70 3.30 -4.48 24.01
N ALA A 71 2.04 -4.65 24.41
CA ALA A 71 1.00 -5.19 23.54
C ALA A 71 0.77 -4.31 22.29
N ASN A 72 0.80 -2.98 22.46
CA ASN A 72 0.73 -2.05 21.34
C ASN A 72 1.96 -2.15 20.43
N TYR A 73 3.15 -2.28 21.01
CA TYR A 73 4.40 -2.47 20.26
C TYR A 73 4.33 -3.73 19.39
N ASP A 74 3.91 -4.86 19.97
CA ASP A 74 3.77 -6.12 19.25
C ASP A 74 2.72 -6.05 18.13
N TYR A 75 1.60 -5.34 18.36
CA TYR A 75 0.59 -5.09 17.33
C TYR A 75 1.17 -4.30 16.14
N HIS A 76 1.88 -3.19 16.39
CA HIS A 76 2.48 -2.40 15.31
C HIS A 76 3.59 -3.17 14.57
N ARG A 77 4.33 -4.02 15.28
CA ARG A 77 5.36 -4.89 14.69
C ARG A 77 4.74 -5.97 13.78
N ALA A 78 3.68 -6.63 14.24
CA ALA A 78 2.95 -7.61 13.44
C ALA A 78 2.34 -6.96 12.18
N ALA A 79 1.74 -5.78 12.31
CA ALA A 79 1.21 -5.02 11.18
C ALA A 79 2.30 -4.68 10.15
N LEU A 80 3.50 -4.29 10.60
CA LEU A 80 4.65 -4.05 9.70
C LEU A 80 5.08 -5.30 8.93
N LEU A 81 5.16 -6.44 9.61
CA LEU A 81 5.52 -7.72 8.96
C LEU A 81 4.51 -8.10 7.88
N THR A 82 3.21 -7.83 8.10
CA THR A 82 2.18 -8.08 7.05
C THR A 82 2.28 -7.11 5.87
N LEU A 83 2.66 -5.85 6.12
CA LEU A 83 2.78 -4.82 5.07
C LEU A 83 4.10 -4.92 4.31
N LYS A 84 5.16 -5.43 4.94
CA LYS A 84 6.50 -5.57 4.37
C LYS A 84 7.06 -6.97 4.70
N PRO A 85 6.54 -8.03 4.06
CA PRO A 85 6.97 -9.41 4.33
C PRO A 85 8.46 -9.66 4.04
N ASN A 86 9.10 -8.79 3.25
CA ASN A 86 10.53 -8.85 2.89
C ASN A 86 11.38 -7.77 3.58
N ALA A 87 10.92 -7.14 4.68
CA ALA A 87 11.73 -6.14 5.39
C ALA A 87 13.07 -6.71 5.91
N ASP A 88 13.08 -8.01 6.19
CA ASP A 88 14.25 -8.76 6.65
C ASP A 88 15.03 -9.42 5.50
N ALA A 89 14.66 -9.19 4.23
CA ALA A 89 15.53 -9.54 3.13
C ALA A 89 16.63 -8.46 3.07
N PRO A 90 17.89 -8.77 3.45
CA PRO A 90 18.98 -7.84 3.24
C PRO A 90 18.95 -7.45 1.77
N ALA A 91 19.03 -6.14 1.50
CA ALA A 91 19.07 -5.60 0.15
C ALA A 91 20.04 -6.46 -0.67
N ARG A 92 19.49 -7.31 -1.56
CA ARG A 92 20.30 -8.11 -2.46
C ARG A 92 20.86 -7.13 -3.49
N ALA A 93 22.14 -6.82 -3.29
CA ALA A 93 23.18 -6.43 -4.25
C ALA A 93 22.79 -5.42 -5.34
#